data_AF-A0A7C7MKA1-F1
#
_entry.id   AF-A0A7C7MKA1-F1
#
_cell.length_a   1.000
_cell.length_b   1.000
_cell.length_c   1.000
_cell.angle_alpha   90.00
_cell.angle_beta   90.00
_cell.angle_gamma   90.00
#
_symmetry.space_group_name_H-M   'P 1'
#
loop_
_entity.id
_entity.type
_entity.pdbx_description
1 polymer ?
#
loop_
_entity_poly.entity_id
_entity_poly.type
_entity_poly.pdbx_seq_one_letter_code
_entity_poly.pdbx_strand_id
1 'polypeptide(L)'
;MDKEVIINRVSEILKETPASMQIVKKGGDRDARFKYLARHMVEKAIAKDALILSSNEMGIAIVLRNSTSKTGFFKETIENIKLVLNVTGFKNVSTILKNQKYIKNQRPANEDYLYCWFWGISKDARGADTQVGKEMKDEFLRRAHLYNLPLYAETQTRRNTIVYQKFGFDLFHTWEREDGKTMYFMKYDPTKHEDKYTK
;
A
#
# COMPACT_ATOMS: atom_id res chain seq x y z
N MET A 1 16.46 -4.01 13.26
CA MET A 1 15.72 -3.23 12.26
C MET A 1 16.52 -2.01 11.87
N ASP A 2 17.22 -2.05 10.74
CA ASP A 2 17.85 -0.87 10.17
C ASP A 2 16.85 -0.15 9.25
N LYS A 3 16.42 1.04 9.67
CA LYS A 3 15.43 1.85 8.95
C LYS A 3 15.93 2.21 7.54
N GLU A 4 17.22 2.49 7.35
CA GLU A 4 17.76 2.85 6.04
C GLU A 4 17.75 1.66 5.08
N VAL A 5 18.02 0.45 5.58
CA VAL A 5 17.90 -0.78 4.79
C VAL A 5 16.47 -0.95 4.27
N ILE A 6 15.46 -0.76 5.13
CA ILE A 6 14.04 -0.85 4.76
C ILE A 6 13.69 0.22 3.72
N ILE A 7 14.12 1.47 3.92
CA ILE A 7 13.88 2.57 2.98
C ILE A 7 14.47 2.25 1.60
N ASN A 8 15.72 1.78 1.55
CA ASN A 8 16.37 1.41 0.29
C ASN A 8 15.61 0.26 -0.39
N ARG A 9 15.15 -0.74 0.38
CA ARG A 9 14.39 -1.88 -0.15
C ARG A 9 13.02 -1.47 -0.69
N VAL A 10 12.28 -0.62 0.03
CA VAL A 10 11.03 -0.02 -0.46
C VAL A 10 11.28 0.79 -1.73
N SER A 11 12.36 1.58 -1.78
CA SER A 11 12.74 2.34 -2.97
C SER A 11 12.94 1.44 -4.19
N GLU A 12 13.67 0.33 -4.05
CA GLU A 12 13.86 -0.63 -5.15
C GLU A 12 12.55 -1.28 -5.60
N ILE A 13 11.68 -1.67 -4.67
CA ILE A 13 10.37 -2.24 -5.03
C ILE A 13 9.49 -1.20 -5.74
N LEU A 14 9.52 0.06 -5.30
CA LEU A 14 8.79 1.14 -5.96
C LEU A 14 9.30 1.39 -7.39
N LYS A 15 10.56 1.14 -7.72
CA LYS A 15 11.06 1.27 -9.10
C LYS A 15 10.41 0.26 -10.07
N GLU A 16 9.89 -0.85 -9.54
CA GLU A 16 9.19 -1.89 -10.32
C GLU A 16 7.65 -1.78 -10.23
N THR A 17 7.11 -0.90 -9.40
CA THR A 17 5.67 -0.82 -9.14
C THR A 17 4.97 0.11 -10.14
N PRO A 18 3.94 -0.35 -10.89
CA PRO A 18 3.30 0.48 -11.92
C PRO A 18 2.72 1.80 -11.41
N ALA A 19 2.10 1.79 -10.22
CA ALA A 19 1.49 2.98 -9.64
C ALA A 19 2.53 4.05 -9.25
N SER A 20 3.65 3.67 -8.64
CA SER A 20 4.72 4.61 -8.28
C SER A 20 5.45 5.12 -9.52
N MET A 21 5.69 4.28 -10.54
CA MET A 21 6.32 4.72 -11.80
C MET A 21 5.51 5.79 -12.54
N GLN A 22 4.19 5.82 -12.36
CA GLN A 22 3.32 6.87 -12.92
C GLN A 22 3.41 8.18 -12.14
N ILE A 23 3.64 8.09 -10.83
CA ILE A 23 3.74 9.23 -9.93
C ILE A 23 5.14 9.85 -10.05
N VAL A 24 6.20 9.05 -10.06
CA VAL A 24 7.58 9.54 -10.05
C VAL A 24 7.96 10.12 -11.41
N LYS A 25 8.31 11.41 -11.43
CA LYS A 25 8.77 12.14 -12.62
C LYS A 25 9.98 11.46 -13.26
N LYS A 26 9.95 11.33 -14.59
CA LYS A 26 11.06 10.81 -15.41
C LYS A 26 12.20 11.85 -15.55
N GLY A 27 13.43 11.35 -15.75
CA GLY A 27 14.64 12.17 -15.99
C GLY A 27 15.23 12.81 -14.73
N GLY A 28 16.48 13.30 -14.83
CA GLY A 28 17.26 13.81 -13.70
C GLY A 28 17.46 12.75 -12.60
N ASP A 29 17.50 13.16 -11.34
CA ASP A 29 17.69 12.27 -10.20
C ASP A 29 16.41 11.50 -9.82
N ARG A 30 16.03 10.55 -10.68
CA ARG A 30 14.85 9.70 -10.50
C ARG A 30 14.98 8.79 -9.28
N ASP A 31 16.19 8.31 -9.00
CA ASP A 31 16.47 7.39 -7.91
C ASP A 31 16.33 8.09 -6.55
N ALA A 32 16.81 9.33 -6.41
CA ALA A 32 16.55 10.10 -5.20
C ALA A 32 15.07 10.37 -4.97
N ARG A 33 14.24 10.52 -6.02
CA ARG A 33 12.78 10.68 -5.87
C ARG A 33 12.11 9.41 -5.37
N PHE A 34 12.51 8.25 -5.85
CA PHE A 34 12.04 6.97 -5.30
C PHE A 34 12.47 6.80 -3.84
N LYS A 35 13.73 7.12 -3.52
CA LYS A 35 14.23 7.06 -2.14
C LYS A 35 13.51 8.04 -1.22
N TYR A 36 13.20 9.25 -1.70
CA TYR A 36 12.42 10.24 -0.97
C TYR A 36 10.98 9.77 -0.72
N LEU A 37 10.33 9.19 -1.74
CA LEU A 37 9.00 8.59 -1.59
C LEU A 37 9.02 7.43 -0.60
N ALA A 38 9.98 6.51 -0.72
CA ALA A 38 10.15 5.38 0.18
C ALA A 38 10.38 5.82 1.62
N ARG A 39 11.24 6.82 1.85
CA ARG A 39 11.47 7.41 3.18
C ARG A 39 10.17 7.90 3.80
N HIS A 40 9.41 8.71 3.06
CA HIS A 40 8.14 9.23 3.55
C HIS A 40 7.15 8.10 3.88
N MET A 41 7.05 7.07 3.04
CA MET A 41 6.19 5.92 3.27
C MET A 41 6.59 5.15 4.55
N VAL A 42 7.88 4.85 4.72
CA VAL A 42 8.39 4.10 5.88
C VAL A 42 8.27 4.91 7.17
N GLU A 43 8.61 6.19 7.15
CA GLU A 43 8.48 7.07 8.33
C GLU A 43 7.01 7.20 8.76
N LYS A 44 6.10 7.36 7.79
CA LYS A 44 4.66 7.35 8.06
C LYS A 44 4.18 6.00 8.61
N ALA A 45 4.70 4.90 8.09
CA ALA A 45 4.34 3.56 8.57
C ALA A 45 4.79 3.33 10.02
N ILE A 46 6.02 3.72 10.37
CA ILE A 46 6.55 3.63 11.74
C ILE A 46 5.72 4.50 12.69
N ALA A 47 5.45 5.76 12.30
CA ALA A 47 4.68 6.69 13.13
C ALA A 47 3.23 6.23 13.42
N LYS A 48 2.65 5.39 12.54
CA LYS A 48 1.30 4.83 12.69
C LYS A 48 1.27 3.37 13.13
N ASP A 49 2.41 2.79 13.52
CA ASP A 49 2.55 1.35 13.86
C ASP A 49 2.00 0.41 12.76
N ALA A 50 2.20 0.82 11.51
CA ALA A 50 1.60 0.21 10.32
C ALA A 50 2.60 -0.62 9.49
N LEU A 51 3.87 -0.62 9.86
CA LEU A 51 4.92 -1.35 9.14
C LEU A 51 4.85 -2.85 9.48
N ILE A 52 4.85 -3.69 8.46
CA ILE A 52 4.95 -5.15 8.54
C ILE A 52 6.19 -5.57 7.75
N LEU A 53 6.99 -6.46 8.35
CA LEU A 53 8.16 -7.06 7.75
C LEU A 53 8.04 -8.58 7.83
N SER A 54 8.49 -9.27 6.79
CA SER A 54 8.71 -10.72 6.86
C SER A 54 9.88 -11.03 7.79
N SER A 55 10.02 -12.30 8.18
CA SER A 55 11.08 -12.77 9.09
C SER A 55 12.50 -12.40 8.62
N ASN A 56 12.73 -12.47 7.31
CA ASN A 56 13.98 -12.08 6.65
C ASN A 56 14.02 -10.61 6.19
N GLU A 57 13.01 -9.81 6.55
CA GLU A 57 12.82 -8.40 6.16
C GLU A 57 12.71 -8.15 4.63
N MET A 58 12.63 -9.20 3.80
CA MET A 58 12.56 -9.08 2.33
C MET A 58 11.15 -8.81 1.81
N GLY A 59 10.13 -9.10 2.60
CA GLY A 59 8.75 -8.69 2.43
C GLY A 59 8.47 -7.46 3.29
N ILE A 60 7.88 -6.44 2.67
CA ILE A 60 7.54 -5.18 3.34
C ILE A 60 6.10 -4.84 2.99
N ALA A 61 5.34 -4.44 3.99
CA ALA A 61 4.01 -3.90 3.79
C ALA A 61 3.67 -2.79 4.77
N ILE A 62 2.74 -1.95 4.34
CA ILE A 62 2.23 -0.83 5.14
C ILE A 62 0.72 -1.00 5.22
N VAL A 63 0.25 -1.43 6.39
CA VAL A 63 -1.18 -1.66 6.67
C VAL A 63 -1.65 -0.63 7.69
N LEU A 64 -2.33 0.39 7.20
CA LEU A 64 -2.80 1.52 8.01
C LEU A 64 -4.18 1.19 8.60
N ARG A 65 -4.40 1.53 9.86
CA ARG A 65 -5.74 1.59 10.46
C ARG A 65 -6.28 3.01 10.34
N ASN A 66 -7.49 3.18 9.81
CA ASN A 66 -8.01 4.53 9.52
C ASN A 66 -8.24 5.34 10.81
N SER A 67 -8.75 4.73 11.87
CA SER A 67 -9.03 5.40 13.16
C SER A 67 -7.79 5.88 13.93
N THR A 68 -6.59 5.35 13.68
CA THR A 68 -5.37 5.74 14.40
C THR A 68 -4.74 7.01 13.84
N SER A 69 -5.36 7.63 12.83
CA SER A 69 -4.92 8.90 12.25
C SER A 69 -5.19 10.09 13.18
N LYS A 70 -4.40 10.22 14.26
CA LYS A 70 -4.49 11.32 15.25
C LYS A 70 -4.00 12.68 14.73
N THR A 71 -3.45 12.76 13.52
CA THR A 71 -2.97 14.00 12.92
C THR A 71 -4.09 14.73 12.17
N GLY A 72 -4.30 16.00 12.51
CA GLY A 72 -5.30 16.86 11.87
C GLY A 72 -5.16 16.87 10.34
N PHE A 73 -6.29 16.73 9.65
CA PHE A 73 -6.47 16.66 8.19
C PHE A 73 -5.61 17.68 7.40
N PHE A 74 -5.37 18.87 7.95
CA PHE A 74 -4.58 19.93 7.33
C PHE A 74 -3.07 19.61 7.24
N LYS A 75 -2.48 18.98 8.26
CA LYS A 75 -1.05 18.62 8.26
C LYS A 75 -0.75 17.51 7.25
N GLU A 76 -1.63 16.50 7.21
CA GLU A 76 -1.53 15.40 6.25
C GLU A 76 -1.69 15.91 4.80
N THR A 77 -2.54 16.92 4.58
CA THR A 77 -2.73 17.53 3.26
C THR A 77 -1.50 18.30 2.75
N ILE A 78 -0.83 19.09 3.61
CA ILE A 78 0.36 19.86 3.22
C ILE A 78 1.57 18.96 2.95
N GLU A 79 1.78 17.95 3.80
CA GLU A 79 2.86 16.96 3.62
C GLU A 79 2.65 16.14 2.35
N ASN A 80 1.41 15.75 2.05
CA ASN A 80 1.05 15.08 0.80
C ASN A 80 1.30 15.97 -0.41
N ILE A 81 1.00 17.28 -0.37
CA ILE A 81 1.25 18.21 -1.48
C ILE A 81 2.75 18.38 -1.74
N LYS A 82 3.57 18.60 -0.70
CA LYS A 82 5.04 18.70 -0.86
C LYS A 82 5.64 17.42 -1.40
N LEU A 83 5.19 16.26 -0.90
CA LEU A 83 5.59 14.95 -1.38
C LEU A 83 5.27 14.79 -2.87
N VAL A 84 4.00 15.05 -3.23
CA VAL A 84 3.53 14.98 -4.62
C VAL A 84 4.39 15.90 -5.49
N LEU A 85 4.56 17.18 -5.14
CA LEU A 85 5.38 18.10 -5.95
C LEU A 85 6.84 17.65 -6.13
N ASN A 86 7.50 17.18 -5.07
CA ASN A 86 8.90 16.73 -5.15
C ASN A 86 9.05 15.45 -6.00
N VAL A 87 8.05 14.57 -5.97
CA VAL A 87 8.10 13.27 -6.65
C VAL A 87 7.56 13.36 -8.08
N THR A 88 6.45 14.06 -8.31
CA THR A 88 5.73 14.15 -9.59
C THR A 88 6.19 15.32 -10.44
N GLY A 89 6.78 16.36 -9.82
CA GLY A 89 6.88 17.68 -10.43
C GLY A 89 5.52 18.35 -10.58
N PHE A 90 5.48 19.54 -11.18
CA PHE A 90 4.25 20.35 -11.29
C PHE A 90 3.25 19.85 -12.35
N LYS A 91 3.72 19.15 -13.39
CA LYS A 91 2.85 18.61 -14.44
C LYS A 91 2.07 17.41 -13.87
N ASN A 92 0.75 17.41 -14.01
CA ASN A 92 -0.19 16.34 -13.61
C ASN A 92 -0.52 16.20 -12.11
N VAL A 93 -0.10 17.15 -11.27
CA VAL A 93 -0.45 17.14 -9.83
C VAL A 93 -1.97 17.08 -9.61
N SER A 94 -2.73 17.89 -10.35
CA SER A 94 -4.20 17.92 -10.24
C SER A 94 -4.84 16.58 -10.58
N THR A 95 -4.40 15.92 -11.66
CA THR A 95 -4.86 14.58 -12.05
C THR A 95 -4.51 13.54 -11.00
N ILE A 96 -3.29 13.57 -10.46
CA ILE A 96 -2.86 12.66 -9.40
C ILE A 96 -3.72 12.84 -8.15
N LEU A 97 -3.97 14.09 -7.72
CA LEU A 97 -4.82 14.38 -6.57
C LEU A 97 -6.27 13.94 -6.79
N LYS A 98 -6.83 14.16 -8.00
CA LYS A 98 -8.16 13.65 -8.37
C LYS A 98 -8.22 12.13 -8.27
N ASN A 99 -7.21 11.43 -8.78
CA ASN A 99 -7.16 9.97 -8.73
C ASN A 99 -7.03 9.46 -7.29
N GLN A 100 -6.18 10.08 -6.46
CA GLN A 100 -6.03 9.73 -5.04
C GLN A 100 -7.34 9.96 -4.27
N LYS A 101 -8.05 11.07 -4.56
CA LYS A 101 -9.37 11.34 -3.99
C LYS A 101 -10.40 10.26 -4.39
N TYR A 102 -10.43 9.88 -5.67
CA TYR A 102 -11.33 8.82 -6.14
C TYR A 102 -11.05 7.50 -5.42
N ILE A 103 -9.78 7.08 -5.33
CA ILE A 103 -9.36 5.84 -4.65
C ILE A 103 -9.73 5.87 -3.16
N LYS A 104 -9.52 7.01 -2.48
CA LYS A 104 -9.92 7.18 -1.07
C LYS A 104 -11.42 7.02 -0.89
N ASN A 105 -12.22 7.59 -1.79
CA ASN A 105 -13.68 7.58 -1.68
C ASN A 105 -14.32 6.20 -1.93
N GLN A 106 -13.58 5.21 -2.44
CA GLN A 106 -14.07 3.83 -2.55
C GLN A 106 -14.07 3.08 -1.21
N ARG A 107 -13.46 3.66 -0.17
CA ARG A 107 -13.40 3.09 1.18
C ARG A 107 -14.40 3.79 2.10
N PRO A 108 -14.88 3.13 3.15
CA PRO A 108 -15.82 3.74 4.10
C PRO A 108 -15.30 5.05 4.68
N ALA A 109 -16.17 6.05 4.79
CA ALA A 109 -15.84 7.33 5.43
C ALA A 109 -16.06 7.31 6.95
N ASN A 110 -17.05 6.53 7.40
CA ASN A 110 -17.59 6.56 8.77
C ASN A 110 -17.36 5.27 9.55
N GLU A 111 -16.59 4.34 9.00
CA GLU A 111 -16.26 3.06 9.63
C GLU A 111 -14.74 2.93 9.78
N ASP A 112 -14.31 2.19 10.80
CA ASP A 112 -12.91 1.85 10.94
C ASP A 112 -12.56 0.67 10.02
N TYR A 113 -11.35 0.66 9.50
CA TYR A 113 -10.87 -0.37 8.59
C TYR A 113 -9.35 -0.41 8.55
N LEU A 114 -8.83 -1.54 8.09
CA LEU A 114 -7.44 -1.68 7.69
C LEU A 114 -7.28 -1.39 6.20
N TYR A 115 -6.16 -0.81 5.83
CA TYR A 115 -5.83 -0.49 4.46
C TYR A 115 -4.39 -0.89 4.14
N CYS A 116 -4.24 -1.84 3.23
CA CYS A 116 -2.96 -2.18 2.63
C CYS A 116 -2.57 -1.09 1.63
N TRP A 117 -1.80 -0.10 2.11
CA TRP A 117 -1.32 1.01 1.29
C TRP A 117 -0.17 0.59 0.38
N PHE A 118 0.65 -0.34 0.85
CA PHE A 118 1.78 -0.87 0.10
C PHE A 118 2.03 -2.31 0.51
N TRP A 119 2.32 -3.16 -0.47
CA TRP A 119 2.85 -4.49 -0.26
C TRP A 119 3.86 -4.81 -1.35
N GLY A 120 5.06 -5.19 -0.94
CA GLY A 120 6.19 -5.42 -1.81
C GLY A 120 7.08 -6.54 -1.30
N ILE A 121 7.61 -7.34 -2.22
CA ILE A 121 8.62 -8.36 -1.93
C ILE A 121 9.81 -8.11 -2.83
N SER A 122 11.00 -8.05 -2.23
CA SER A 122 12.28 -7.97 -2.94
C SER A 122 12.39 -9.08 -3.97
N LYS A 123 12.95 -8.76 -5.14
CA LYS A 123 13.00 -9.67 -6.30
C LYS A 123 13.54 -11.05 -5.97
N ASP A 124 14.64 -11.12 -5.20
CA ASP A 124 15.34 -12.35 -4.84
C ASP A 124 14.62 -13.18 -3.78
N ALA A 125 13.54 -12.65 -3.21
CA ALA A 125 12.71 -13.32 -2.21
C ALA A 125 11.28 -13.59 -2.71
N ARG A 126 11.04 -13.46 -4.03
CA ARG A 126 9.76 -13.83 -4.66
C ARG A 126 9.80 -15.31 -5.03
N GLY A 127 8.72 -16.01 -4.75
CA GLY A 127 8.60 -17.44 -5.06
C GLY A 127 7.75 -18.14 -4.03
N ALA A 128 7.25 -19.33 -4.37
CA ALA A 128 6.51 -20.14 -3.40
C ALA A 128 7.46 -20.81 -2.38
N ASP A 129 8.70 -21.04 -2.78
CA ASP A 129 9.79 -21.61 -2.00
C ASP A 129 10.31 -20.67 -0.90
N THR A 130 10.19 -19.36 -1.07
CA THR A 130 10.73 -18.38 -0.11
C THR A 130 9.83 -18.14 1.11
N GLN A 131 8.58 -18.60 1.08
CA GLN A 131 7.53 -18.40 2.10
C GLN A 131 7.18 -16.93 2.45
N VAL A 132 7.95 -15.93 2.00
CA VAL A 132 7.74 -14.50 2.31
C VAL A 132 6.33 -14.03 1.96
N GLY A 133 5.82 -14.39 0.79
CA GLY A 133 4.45 -14.02 0.39
C GLY A 133 3.37 -14.60 1.31
N LYS A 134 3.59 -15.80 1.83
CA LYS A 134 2.70 -16.47 2.78
C LYS A 134 2.76 -15.79 4.13
N GLU A 135 3.96 -15.54 4.68
CA GLU A 135 4.15 -14.84 5.95
C GLU A 135 3.43 -13.48 5.97
N MET A 136 3.65 -12.67 4.92
CA MET A 136 3.05 -11.34 4.82
C MET A 136 1.52 -11.42 4.74
N LYS A 137 0.99 -12.35 3.93
CA LYS A 137 -0.45 -12.60 3.83
C LYS A 137 -1.02 -13.01 5.19
N ASP A 138 -0.41 -13.99 5.85
CA ASP A 138 -0.89 -14.48 7.15
C ASP A 138 -0.91 -13.35 8.19
N GLU A 139 0.08 -12.46 8.21
CA GLU A 139 0.08 -11.28 9.09
C GLU A 139 -1.01 -10.26 8.74
N PHE A 140 -1.31 -10.03 7.46
CA PHE A 140 -2.44 -9.16 7.06
C PHE A 140 -3.76 -9.67 7.59
N LEU A 141 -4.01 -10.96 7.39
CA LEU A 141 -5.26 -11.59 7.79
C LEU A 141 -5.33 -11.69 9.31
N ARG A 142 -4.21 -11.99 9.99
CA ARG A 142 -4.12 -11.94 11.45
C ARG A 142 -4.52 -10.58 12.01
N ARG A 143 -4.04 -9.47 11.44
CA ARG A 143 -4.44 -8.12 11.88
C ARG A 143 -5.93 -7.85 11.62
N ALA A 144 -6.46 -8.29 10.48
CA ALA A 144 -7.89 -8.13 10.19
C ALA A 144 -8.75 -8.85 11.23
N HIS A 145 -8.39 -10.08 11.59
CA HIS A 145 -9.06 -10.87 12.63
C HIS A 145 -8.86 -10.28 14.04
N LEU A 146 -7.62 -9.96 14.42
CA LEU A 146 -7.29 -9.40 15.73
C LEU A 146 -8.09 -8.13 16.05
N TYR A 147 -8.26 -7.26 15.06
CA TYR A 147 -9.02 -6.02 15.23
C TYR A 147 -10.49 -6.17 14.89
N ASN A 148 -10.90 -7.31 14.34
CA ASN A 148 -12.22 -7.54 13.74
C ASN A 148 -12.60 -6.41 12.76
N LEU A 149 -11.67 -6.04 11.88
CA LEU A 149 -11.83 -4.95 10.91
C LEU A 149 -11.68 -5.45 9.47
N PRO A 150 -12.49 -4.94 8.53
CA PRO A 150 -12.29 -5.22 7.12
C PRO A 150 -10.94 -4.67 6.63
N LEU A 151 -10.29 -5.40 5.71
CA LEU A 151 -9.02 -5.02 5.10
C LEU A 151 -9.22 -4.70 3.62
N TYR A 152 -8.89 -3.47 3.26
CA TYR A 152 -8.99 -2.95 1.90
C TYR A 152 -7.62 -2.93 1.20
N ALA A 153 -7.63 -3.20 -0.11
CA ALA A 153 -6.47 -3.04 -0.98
C ALA A 153 -6.92 -2.63 -2.38
N GLU A 154 -6.02 -2.03 -3.16
CA GLU A 154 -6.24 -1.84 -4.59
C GLU A 154 -5.01 -2.24 -5.42
N THR A 155 -5.26 -2.57 -6.68
CA THR A 155 -4.21 -2.96 -7.62
C THR A 155 -4.54 -2.54 -9.04
N GLN A 156 -3.50 -2.21 -9.83
CA GLN A 156 -3.61 -1.96 -11.28
C GLN A 156 -3.31 -3.22 -12.10
N THR A 157 -3.13 -4.37 -11.45
CA THR A 157 -2.68 -5.60 -12.11
C THR A 157 -3.66 -6.74 -11.84
N ARG A 158 -4.24 -7.28 -12.92
CA ARG A 158 -5.19 -8.41 -12.88
C ARG A 158 -4.62 -9.64 -12.17
N ARG A 159 -3.32 -9.91 -12.31
CA ARG A 159 -2.63 -11.01 -11.61
C ARG A 159 -2.75 -10.89 -10.09
N ASN A 160 -2.59 -9.69 -9.55
CA ASN A 160 -2.69 -9.45 -8.12
C ASN A 160 -4.13 -9.62 -7.64
N THR A 161 -5.13 -9.23 -8.44
CA THR A 161 -6.55 -9.48 -8.14
C THR A 161 -6.82 -10.96 -7.88
N ILE A 162 -6.30 -11.85 -8.75
CA ILE A 162 -6.43 -13.30 -8.59
C ILE A 162 -5.77 -13.78 -7.29
N VAL A 163 -4.60 -13.23 -6.94
CA VAL A 163 -3.90 -13.56 -5.70
C VAL A 163 -4.73 -13.14 -4.47
N TYR A 164 -5.26 -11.92 -4.46
CA TYR A 164 -6.12 -11.44 -3.38
C TYR A 164 -7.40 -12.28 -3.24
N GLN A 165 -8.04 -12.65 -4.35
CA GLN A 165 -9.23 -13.52 -4.33
C GLN A 165 -8.92 -14.90 -3.74
N LYS A 166 -7.76 -15.49 -4.06
CA LYS A 166 -7.31 -16.74 -3.43
C LYS A 166 -7.08 -16.61 -1.92
N PHE A 167 -6.85 -15.40 -1.42
CA PHE A 167 -6.72 -15.12 0.00
C PHE A 167 -8.06 -14.81 0.68
N GLY A 168 -9.16 -14.83 -0.07
CA GLY A 168 -10.51 -14.56 0.44
C GLY A 168 -10.98 -13.11 0.27
N PHE A 169 -10.27 -12.28 -0.50
CA PHE A 169 -10.76 -10.93 -0.79
C PHE A 169 -11.85 -10.94 -1.87
N ASP A 170 -12.93 -10.23 -1.61
CA ASP A 170 -13.96 -9.90 -2.58
C ASP A 170 -13.51 -8.72 -3.47
N LEU A 171 -13.70 -8.84 -4.78
CA LEU A 171 -13.62 -7.70 -5.69
C LEU A 171 -14.94 -6.92 -5.57
N PHE A 172 -14.91 -5.72 -4.98
CA PHE A 172 -16.13 -4.95 -4.73
C PHE A 172 -16.31 -3.75 -5.68
N HIS A 173 -15.22 -3.29 -6.32
CA HIS A 173 -15.29 -2.19 -7.28
C HIS A 173 -14.17 -2.29 -8.33
N THR A 174 -14.46 -1.73 -9.51
CA THR A 174 -13.49 -1.56 -10.60
C THR A 174 -13.62 -0.17 -11.17
N TRP A 175 -12.48 0.45 -11.50
CA TRP A 175 -12.44 1.76 -12.10
C TRP A 175 -11.62 1.76 -13.38
N GLU A 176 -12.28 2.03 -14.50
CA GLU A 176 -11.63 2.36 -15.77
C GLU A 176 -11.21 3.83 -15.76
N ARG A 177 -9.90 4.06 -15.81
CA ARG A 177 -9.32 5.39 -15.73
C ARG A 177 -9.21 6.02 -17.11
N GLU A 178 -9.14 7.34 -17.14
CA GLU A 178 -8.90 8.13 -18.34
C GLU A 178 -7.60 7.75 -19.07
N ASP A 179 -6.60 7.21 -18.37
CA ASP A 179 -5.36 6.72 -18.97
C ASP A 179 -5.44 5.29 -19.53
N GLY A 180 -6.65 4.75 -19.68
CA GLY A 180 -6.93 3.42 -20.26
C GLY A 180 -6.59 2.26 -19.34
N LYS A 181 -6.22 2.52 -18.08
CA LYS A 181 -5.88 1.48 -17.10
C LYS A 181 -7.06 1.17 -16.18
N THR A 182 -7.15 -0.07 -15.74
CA THR A 182 -8.13 -0.50 -14.74
C THR A 182 -7.50 -0.55 -13.35
N MET A 183 -8.20 0.00 -12.36
CA MET A 183 -7.94 -0.23 -10.95
C MET A 183 -8.96 -1.21 -10.39
N TYR A 184 -8.50 -2.21 -9.64
CA TYR A 184 -9.34 -3.20 -8.96
C TYR A 184 -9.30 -2.92 -7.46
N PHE A 185 -10.46 -2.91 -6.81
CA PHE A 185 -10.60 -2.63 -5.39
C PHE A 185 -11.10 -3.89 -4.67
N MET A 186 -10.33 -4.30 -3.67
CA MET A 186 -10.48 -5.57 -2.98
C MET A 186 -10.83 -5.32 -1.52
N LYS A 187 -11.72 -6.15 -0.96
CA LYS A 187 -12.11 -6.14 0.45
C LYS A 187 -12.02 -7.55 1.02
N TYR A 188 -11.30 -7.71 2.12
CA TYR A 188 -11.38 -8.88 2.98
C TYR A 188 -12.26 -8.55 4.19
N ASP A 189 -13.21 -9.43 4.51
CA ASP A 189 -14.11 -9.28 5.64
C ASP A 189 -13.83 -10.41 6.65
N PRO A 190 -13.17 -10.14 7.79
CA PRO A 190 -12.78 -11.19 8.73
C PRO A 190 -13.99 -11.96 9.27
N THR A 191 -15.18 -11.37 9.31
CA THR A 191 -16.40 -12.01 9.82
C THR A 191 -16.92 -13.13 8.91
N LYS A 192 -16.50 -13.16 7.64
CA LYS A 192 -16.89 -14.19 6.66
C LYS A 192 -15.94 -15.40 6.62
N HIS A 193 -14.87 -15.38 7.40
CA HIS A 193 -13.83 -16.39 7.36
C HIS A 193 -13.56 -16.95 8.77
N GLU A 194 -13.24 -18.24 8.84
CA GLU A 194 -12.79 -18.84 10.09
C GLU A 194 -11.48 -18.17 10.55
N ASP A 195 -11.43 -17.73 11.81
CA ASP A 195 -10.20 -17.23 12.41
C ASP A 195 -9.25 -18.40 12.70
N LYS A 196 -8.20 -18.48 11.87
CA LYS A 196 -7.08 -19.42 11.97
C LYS A 196 -5.77 -18.74 12.35
N TYR A 197 -5.81 -17.44 12.66
CA TYR A 197 -4.61 -16.60 12.71
C TYR A 197 -4.34 -16.05 14.12
N THR A 198 -5.39 -15.87 14.93
CA THR A 198 -5.26 -15.29 16.28
C THR A 198 -5.42 -16.32 17.41
N LYS A 199 -5.78 -17.57 17.07
CA LYS A 199 -5.89 -18.68 18.01
C LYS A 199 -4.54 -19.29 18.37
#